data_AF-C8S450-F1
#
_entry.id   AF-C8S450-F1
#
_cell.length_a   1.000
_cell.length_b   1.000
_cell.length_c   1.000
_cell.angle_alpha   90.00
_cell.angle_beta   90.00
_cell.angle_gamma   90.00
#
_symmetry.space_group_name_H-M   'P 1'
#
loop_
_entity.id
_entity.type
_entity.pdbx_description
1 polymer ?
#
loop_
_entity_poly.entity_id
_entity_poly.type
_entity_poly.pdbx_seq_one_letter_code
_entity_poly.pdbx_strand_id
1 'polypeptide(L)'
;MAQRRAGLRYLGAALALGLIALWGSENLFWTVPLDGIAPLDWLLTWGAYSLVAAVALSAVLWSGLSGWRAAFLGGAVLGFGLEGVVATTMYDAFPFQLVWTPLAWHALVTGLMVLALPRRLARGGVWRQVVGLLGLGLFGAVWGWFWPTERSDLPGFGLPLVYLPGMAVSVVLAQLGLDRLGRLEVPRPWVLLLAPGVLAALWLGRLAAMPSPLLLACPALIGVTVWAARRLGPGPVGLELGPAVPVWRHGLFLLAPLVTALLVVPGWGMFGPVPSNILVAVGAGGAALVLWLRLVIGALRRR
;
A
#
# COMPACT_ATOMS: atom_id res chain seq x y z
N MET A 1 18.54 -23.51 12.56
CA MET A 1 17.66 -23.65 11.37
C MET A 1 16.41 -22.76 11.44
N ALA A 2 15.65 -22.73 12.55
CA ALA A 2 14.42 -21.92 12.68
C ALA A 2 14.60 -20.43 12.31
N GLN A 3 15.64 -19.76 12.83
CA GLN A 3 15.91 -18.34 12.55
C GLN A 3 16.21 -18.05 11.07
N ARG A 4 16.87 -18.98 10.35
CA ARG A 4 17.08 -18.85 8.90
C ARG A 4 15.74 -18.93 8.16
N ARG A 5 14.86 -19.84 8.58
CA ARG A 5 13.50 -19.97 8.03
C ARG A 5 12.66 -18.72 8.28
N ALA A 6 12.74 -18.13 9.48
CA ALA A 6 12.06 -16.89 9.82
C ALA A 6 12.52 -15.73 8.92
N GLY A 7 13.83 -15.57 8.71
CA GLY A 7 14.40 -14.56 7.81
C GLY A 7 13.94 -14.73 6.36
N LEU A 8 13.92 -15.96 5.83
CA LEU A 8 13.44 -16.23 4.47
C LEU A 8 11.93 -15.98 4.32
N ARG A 9 11.13 -16.32 5.33
CA ARG A 9 9.68 -16.04 5.35
C ARG A 9 9.41 -14.54 5.42
N TYR A 10 10.18 -13.80 6.21
CA TYR A 10 10.14 -12.34 6.27
C TYR A 10 10.45 -11.73 4.89
N LEU A 11 11.51 -12.16 4.22
CA LEU A 11 11.85 -11.69 2.88
C LEU A 11 10.73 -12.00 1.88
N GLY A 12 10.22 -13.23 1.86
CA GLY A 12 9.11 -13.62 0.99
C GLY A 12 7.84 -12.79 1.25
N ALA A 13 7.53 -12.48 2.51
CA ALA A 13 6.42 -11.61 2.87
C ALA A 13 6.64 -10.17 2.40
N ALA A 14 7.85 -9.62 2.59
CA ALA A 14 8.17 -8.27 2.14
C ALA A 14 8.07 -8.12 0.61
N LEU A 15 8.56 -9.09 -0.15
CA LEU A 15 8.46 -9.12 -1.61
C LEU A 15 7.00 -9.22 -2.09
N ALA A 16 6.20 -10.07 -1.44
CA ALA A 16 4.78 -10.20 -1.73
C ALA A 16 4.00 -8.91 -1.39
N LEU A 17 4.28 -8.30 -0.23
CA LEU A 17 3.70 -7.01 0.13
C LEU A 17 4.13 -5.90 -0.84
N GLY A 18 5.37 -5.94 -1.34
CA GLY A 18 5.87 -5.03 -2.37
C GLY A 18 5.08 -5.14 -3.68
N LEU A 19 4.73 -6.34 -4.14
CA LEU A 19 3.86 -6.51 -5.33
C LEU A 19 2.45 -5.97 -5.10
N ILE A 20 1.87 -6.23 -3.92
CA ILE A 20 0.54 -5.72 -3.56
C ILE A 20 0.56 -4.19 -3.51
N ALA A 21 1.61 -3.62 -2.91
CA ALA A 21 1.77 -2.19 -2.79
C ALA A 21 2.04 -1.53 -4.14
N LEU A 22 2.90 -2.11 -4.99
CA LEU A 22 3.12 -1.64 -6.36
C LEU A 22 1.81 -1.58 -7.15
N TRP A 23 0.99 -2.64 -7.07
CA TRP A 23 -0.28 -2.64 -7.78
C TRP A 23 -1.26 -1.61 -7.21
N GLY A 24 -1.41 -1.55 -5.89
CA GLY A 24 -2.32 -0.60 -5.25
C GLY A 24 -1.91 0.85 -5.45
N SER A 25 -0.61 1.11 -5.45
CA SER A 25 -0.07 2.47 -5.41
C SER A 25 0.37 3.03 -6.76
N GLU A 26 0.71 2.19 -7.74
CA GLU A 26 1.04 2.62 -9.11
C GLU A 26 -0.03 2.16 -10.10
N ASN A 27 -0.27 0.85 -10.21
CA ASN A 27 -1.13 0.33 -11.29
C ASN A 27 -2.58 0.80 -11.14
N LEU A 28 -3.15 0.67 -9.94
CA LEU A 28 -4.50 1.16 -9.63
C LEU A 28 -4.55 2.68 -9.59
N PHE A 29 -3.48 3.35 -9.16
CA PHE A 29 -3.40 4.80 -9.10
C PHE A 29 -3.52 5.38 -10.50
N TRP A 30 -2.59 5.03 -11.40
CA TRP A 30 -2.56 5.53 -12.76
C TRP A 30 -3.67 4.96 -13.63
N THR A 31 -4.24 3.81 -13.27
CA THR A 31 -5.25 3.02 -14.00
C THR A 31 -4.84 2.52 -15.39
N VAL A 32 -3.82 3.13 -15.98
CA VAL A 32 -3.29 2.86 -17.32
C VAL A 32 -1.76 2.90 -17.25
N PRO A 33 -1.04 2.24 -18.17
CA PRO A 33 0.42 2.28 -18.11
C PRO A 33 0.92 3.68 -18.41
N LEU A 34 2.02 4.07 -17.76
CA LEU A 34 2.80 5.23 -18.18
C LEU A 34 3.65 4.82 -19.39
N ASP A 35 3.80 5.76 -20.32
CA ASP A 35 4.54 5.50 -21.55
C ASP A 35 6.03 5.32 -21.28
N GLY A 36 6.65 4.41 -22.03
CA GLY A 36 8.11 4.25 -22.03
C GLY A 36 8.73 3.59 -20.80
N ILE A 37 7.94 3.03 -19.87
CA ILE A 37 8.51 2.29 -18.73
C ILE A 37 9.23 1.03 -19.22
N ALA A 38 10.55 0.93 -18.97
CA ALA A 38 11.30 -0.27 -19.28
C ALA A 38 11.03 -1.38 -18.25
N PRO A 39 11.21 -2.67 -18.60
CA PRO A 39 11.08 -3.77 -17.63
C PRO A 39 11.99 -3.65 -16.41
N LEU A 40 13.17 -3.04 -16.58
CA LEU A 40 14.09 -2.76 -15.47
C LEU A 40 13.49 -1.73 -14.49
N ASP A 41 12.82 -0.69 -14.99
CA ASP A 41 12.18 0.32 -14.15
C ASP A 41 11.04 -0.29 -13.32
N TRP A 42 10.29 -1.23 -13.90
CA TRP A 42 9.30 -2.02 -13.16
C TRP A 42 9.94 -2.84 -12.03
N LEU A 43 11.07 -3.49 -12.30
CA LEU A 43 11.81 -4.26 -11.31
C LEU A 43 12.38 -3.38 -10.20
N LEU A 44 12.92 -2.21 -10.54
CA LEU A 44 13.45 -1.24 -9.57
C LEU A 44 12.32 -0.65 -8.73
N THR A 45 11.19 -0.30 -9.34
CA THR A 45 9.99 0.18 -8.64
C THR A 45 9.49 -0.90 -7.67
N TRP A 46 9.34 -2.15 -8.12
CA TRP A 46 8.99 -3.26 -7.22
C TRP A 46 9.99 -3.43 -6.08
N GLY A 47 11.29 -3.29 -6.35
CA GLY A 47 12.36 -3.34 -5.35
C GLY A 47 12.21 -2.24 -4.30
N ALA A 48 11.93 -1.00 -4.72
CA ALA A 48 11.68 0.13 -3.82
C ALA A 48 10.43 -0.12 -2.95
N TYR A 49 9.32 -0.54 -3.56
CA TYR A 49 8.10 -0.90 -2.82
C TYR A 49 8.33 -2.05 -1.84
N SER A 50 9.12 -3.06 -2.22
CA SER A 50 9.48 -4.18 -1.34
C SER A 50 10.35 -3.74 -0.17
N LEU A 51 11.29 -2.81 -0.39
CA LEU A 51 12.11 -2.22 0.68
C LEU A 51 11.22 -1.51 1.70
N VAL A 52 10.33 -0.62 1.26
CA VAL A 52 9.47 0.12 2.20
C VAL A 52 8.41 -0.78 2.84
N ALA A 53 7.89 -1.77 2.11
CA ALA A 53 7.03 -2.82 2.68
C ALA A 53 7.76 -3.64 3.75
N ALA A 54 9.06 -3.90 3.60
CA ALA A 54 9.90 -4.52 4.63
C ALA A 54 10.00 -3.64 5.88
N VAL A 55 10.18 -2.31 5.73
CA VAL A 55 10.16 -1.35 6.86
C VAL A 55 8.82 -1.41 7.61
N ALA A 56 7.70 -1.38 6.88
CA ALA A 56 6.37 -1.49 7.45
C ALA A 56 6.16 -2.85 8.15
N LEU A 57 6.57 -3.96 7.53
CA LEU A 57 6.49 -5.30 8.10
C LEU A 57 7.32 -5.42 9.38
N SER A 58 8.52 -4.82 9.41
CA SER A 58 9.35 -4.75 10.62
C SER A 58 8.63 -4.03 11.77
N ALA A 59 8.00 -2.89 11.49
CA ALA A 59 7.22 -2.15 12.49
C ALA A 59 6.04 -2.99 13.02
N VAL A 60 5.32 -3.70 12.14
CA VAL A 60 4.21 -4.58 12.51
C VAL A 60 4.68 -5.77 13.36
N LEU A 61 5.75 -6.46 12.94
CA LEU A 61 6.30 -7.60 13.69
C LEU A 61 6.87 -7.19 15.04
N TRP A 62 7.56 -6.05 15.10
CA TRP A 62 8.12 -5.53 16.35
C TRP A 62 7.03 -5.10 17.34
N SER A 63 5.95 -4.49 16.84
CA SER A 63 4.82 -4.10 17.67
C SER A 63 3.91 -5.26 18.07
N GLY A 64 3.85 -6.33 17.26
CA GLY A 64 2.85 -7.40 17.36
C GLY A 64 1.44 -6.97 17.00
N LEU A 65 1.29 -5.81 16.34
CA LEU A 65 0.00 -5.32 15.93
C LEU A 65 -0.60 -6.27 14.88
N SER A 66 -1.92 -6.41 14.86
CA SER A 66 -2.62 -7.30 13.94
C SER A 66 -3.91 -6.70 13.39
N GLY A 67 -4.51 -7.40 12.42
CA GLY A 67 -5.78 -7.03 11.80
C GLY A 67 -5.70 -5.72 11.01
N TRP A 68 -6.82 -5.00 10.97
CA TRP A 68 -6.93 -3.75 10.18
C TRP A 68 -5.97 -2.66 10.68
N ARG A 69 -5.64 -2.63 11.98
CA ARG A 69 -4.71 -1.64 12.53
C ARG A 69 -3.29 -1.84 12.00
N ALA A 70 -2.85 -3.09 11.90
CA ALA A 70 -1.56 -3.43 11.31
C ALA A 70 -1.50 -3.07 9.84
N ALA A 71 -2.57 -3.36 9.08
CA ALA A 71 -2.65 -3.01 7.67
C ALA A 71 -2.63 -1.48 7.45
N PHE A 72 -3.40 -0.72 8.24
CA PHE A 72 -3.43 0.74 8.14
C PHE A 72 -2.14 1.40 8.60
N LEU A 73 -1.65 1.13 9.82
CA LEU A 73 -0.41 1.77 10.31
C LEU A 73 0.82 1.27 9.55
N GLY A 74 0.83 0.01 9.10
CA GLY A 74 1.85 -0.50 8.18
C GLY A 74 1.81 0.24 6.83
N GLY A 75 0.61 0.43 6.28
CA GLY A 75 0.41 1.23 5.07
C GLY A 75 0.82 2.70 5.23
N ALA A 76 0.65 3.29 6.43
CA ALA A 76 1.13 4.63 6.73
C ALA A 76 2.67 4.72 6.78
N VAL A 77 3.34 3.75 7.41
CA VAL A 77 4.82 3.64 7.35
C VAL A 77 5.29 3.48 5.91
N LEU A 78 4.59 2.65 5.12
CA LEU A 78 4.85 2.48 3.70
C LEU A 78 4.70 3.80 2.93
N GLY A 79 3.60 4.52 3.16
CA GLY A 79 3.33 5.80 2.50
C GLY A 79 4.37 6.86 2.83
N PHE A 80 4.69 7.06 4.11
CA PHE A 80 5.69 8.05 4.50
C PHE A 80 7.08 7.69 3.96
N GLY A 81 7.44 6.41 3.94
CA GLY A 81 8.71 5.97 3.38
C GLY A 81 8.80 6.16 1.87
N LEU A 82 7.76 5.79 1.12
CA LEU A 82 7.73 5.99 -0.33
C LEU A 82 7.74 7.47 -0.68
N GLU A 83 6.80 8.25 -0.14
CA GLU A 83 6.63 9.63 -0.55
C GLU A 83 7.68 10.56 0.06
N GLY A 84 8.19 10.23 1.25
CA GLY A 84 9.23 11.01 1.91
C GLY A 84 10.65 10.70 1.42
N VAL A 85 10.94 9.47 0.96
CA VAL A 85 12.30 9.00 0.66
C VAL A 85 12.49 8.50 -0.77
N VAL A 86 11.48 7.90 -1.39
CA VAL A 86 11.59 7.40 -2.77
C VAL A 86 11.11 8.49 -3.74
N ALA A 87 9.80 8.77 -3.75
CA ALA A 87 9.14 9.62 -4.75
C ALA A 87 9.16 11.13 -4.45
N THR A 88 9.50 11.56 -3.23
CA THR A 88 9.51 12.98 -2.78
C THR A 88 8.17 13.72 -2.77
N THR A 89 7.07 13.16 -3.29
CA THR A 89 5.83 13.94 -3.52
C THR A 89 5.19 14.50 -2.24
N MET A 90 5.56 13.94 -1.07
CA MET A 90 5.11 14.39 0.24
C MET A 90 5.40 15.89 0.49
N TYR A 91 6.38 16.47 -0.21
CA TYR A 91 6.83 17.84 0.01
C TYR A 91 6.27 18.86 -0.99
N ASP A 92 5.62 18.42 -2.07
CA ASP A 92 5.21 19.30 -3.19
C ASP A 92 4.11 20.29 -2.82
N ALA A 93 3.19 19.86 -1.94
CA ALA A 93 2.12 20.70 -1.40
C ALA A 93 1.98 20.49 0.10
N PHE A 94 3.04 20.83 0.84
CA PHE A 94 3.07 20.73 2.30
C PHE A 94 2.09 21.73 2.96
N PRO A 95 1.32 21.36 4.01
CA PRO A 95 1.30 20.05 4.68
C PRO A 95 0.24 19.09 4.12
N PHE A 96 -0.52 19.48 3.10
CA PHE A 96 -1.62 18.67 2.56
C PHE A 96 -1.13 17.29 2.10
N GLN A 97 0.02 17.24 1.42
CA GLN A 97 0.64 16.00 0.96
C GLN A 97 1.16 15.09 2.07
N LEU A 98 1.24 15.54 3.34
CA LEU A 98 1.48 14.63 4.46
C LEU A 98 0.32 13.65 4.68
N VAL A 99 -0.89 14.09 4.34
CA VAL A 99 -2.11 13.33 4.55
C VAL A 99 -2.54 12.65 3.25
N TRP A 100 -2.49 13.38 2.14
CA TRP A 100 -3.04 12.91 0.88
C TRP A 100 -2.35 11.64 0.38
N THR A 101 -1.06 11.69 0.03
CA THR A 101 -0.39 10.51 -0.52
C THR A 101 -0.08 9.45 0.57
N PRO A 102 0.54 9.75 1.73
CA PRO A 102 0.91 8.70 2.68
C PRO A 102 -0.27 8.04 3.40
N LEU A 103 -1.25 8.83 3.85
CA LEU A 103 -2.36 8.30 4.65
C LEU A 103 -3.55 7.91 3.78
N ALA A 104 -4.02 8.79 2.90
CA ALA A 104 -5.20 8.47 2.09
C ALA A 104 -4.89 7.39 1.06
N TRP A 105 -3.80 7.55 0.30
CA TRP A 105 -3.47 6.58 -0.74
C TRP A 105 -2.83 5.32 -0.16
N HIS A 106 -1.67 5.43 0.49
CA HIS A 106 -0.94 4.22 0.91
C HIS A 106 -1.54 3.52 2.14
N ALA A 107 -1.99 4.27 3.16
CA ALA A 107 -2.54 3.64 4.37
C ALA A 107 -3.98 3.14 4.19
N LEU A 108 -4.87 4.00 3.67
CA LEU A 108 -6.29 3.69 3.51
C LEU A 108 -6.53 2.86 2.24
N VAL A 109 -6.11 3.31 1.06
CA VAL A 109 -6.36 2.55 -0.18
C VAL A 109 -5.48 1.31 -0.26
N THR A 110 -4.15 1.46 -0.33
CA THR A 110 -3.26 0.30 -0.51
C THR A 110 -3.28 -0.64 0.70
N GLY A 111 -3.14 -0.11 1.92
CA GLY A 111 -3.13 -0.90 3.16
C GLY A 111 -4.47 -1.55 3.48
N LEU A 112 -5.57 -0.79 3.53
CA LEU A 112 -6.88 -1.34 3.90
C LEU A 112 -7.67 -1.91 2.72
N MET A 113 -7.81 -1.18 1.63
CA MET A 113 -8.69 -1.59 0.52
C MET A 113 -8.07 -2.63 -0.40
N VAL A 114 -6.78 -2.56 -0.68
CA VAL A 114 -6.09 -3.49 -1.61
C VAL A 114 -5.51 -4.70 -0.87
N LEU A 115 -4.84 -4.49 0.27
CA LEU A 115 -4.26 -5.59 1.04
C LEU A 115 -5.28 -6.27 1.98
N ALA A 116 -5.87 -5.53 2.93
CA ALA A 116 -6.63 -6.13 4.03
C ALA A 116 -8.03 -6.60 3.62
N LEU A 117 -8.76 -5.79 2.85
CA LEU A 117 -10.15 -6.05 2.48
C LEU A 117 -10.30 -7.36 1.67
N PRO A 118 -9.54 -7.64 0.59
CA PRO A 118 -9.69 -8.87 -0.17
C PRO A 118 -9.38 -10.11 0.67
N ARG A 119 -8.35 -10.04 1.53
CA ARG A 119 -8.02 -11.12 2.48
C ARG A 119 -9.14 -11.37 3.47
N ARG A 120 -9.75 -10.29 4.00
CA ARG A 120 -10.87 -10.38 4.94
C ARG A 120 -12.12 -10.97 4.29
N LEU A 121 -12.39 -10.57 3.06
CA LEU A 121 -13.55 -11.01 2.28
C LEU A 121 -13.43 -12.46 1.81
N ALA A 122 -12.23 -12.90 1.41
CA ALA A 122 -11.98 -14.26 0.96
C ALA A 122 -12.28 -15.32 2.03
N ARG A 123 -12.16 -14.97 3.31
CA ARG A 123 -12.51 -15.80 4.47
C ARG A 123 -14.00 -15.79 4.83
N GLY A 124 -14.77 -14.88 4.23
CA GLY A 124 -16.22 -14.81 4.41
C GLY A 124 -16.98 -15.53 3.29
N GLY A 125 -18.27 -15.24 3.19
CA GLY A 125 -19.11 -15.74 2.09
C GLY A 125 -18.68 -15.21 0.73
N VAL A 126 -18.87 -16.02 -0.31
CA VAL A 126 -18.48 -15.72 -1.69
C VAL A 126 -19.12 -14.42 -2.19
N TRP A 127 -20.41 -14.28 -1.95
CA TRP A 127 -21.18 -13.10 -2.33
C TRP A 127 -20.59 -11.79 -1.78
N ARG A 128 -20.24 -11.76 -0.48
CA ARG A 128 -19.61 -10.58 0.13
C ARG A 128 -18.27 -10.24 -0.51
N GLN A 129 -17.50 -11.25 -0.90
CA GLN A 129 -16.25 -11.02 -1.62
C GLN A 129 -16.47 -10.44 -3.00
N VAL A 130 -17.39 -11.01 -3.78
CA VAL A 130 -17.73 -10.48 -5.11
C VAL A 130 -18.17 -9.03 -4.99
N VAL A 131 -19.18 -8.73 -4.16
CA VAL A 131 -19.69 -7.36 -3.98
C VAL A 131 -18.59 -6.40 -3.52
N GLY A 132 -17.76 -6.79 -2.56
CA GLY A 132 -16.67 -5.94 -2.09
C GLY A 132 -15.59 -5.66 -3.15
N LEU A 133 -15.29 -6.64 -4.01
CA LEU A 133 -14.33 -6.46 -5.10
C LEU A 133 -14.90 -5.68 -6.28
N LEU A 134 -16.20 -5.83 -6.58
CA LEU A 134 -16.90 -4.94 -7.50
C LEU A 134 -16.87 -3.50 -7.00
N GLY A 135 -17.09 -3.29 -5.70
CA GLY A 135 -16.97 -1.97 -5.06
C GLY A 135 -15.56 -1.38 -5.17
N LEU A 136 -14.52 -2.19 -4.97
CA LEU A 136 -13.13 -1.77 -5.18
C LEU A 136 -12.86 -1.39 -6.64
N GLY A 137 -13.40 -2.15 -7.60
CA GLY A 137 -13.28 -1.84 -9.02
C GLY A 137 -14.01 -0.56 -9.42
N LEU A 138 -15.22 -0.34 -8.88
CA LEU A 138 -15.96 0.92 -9.07
C LEU A 138 -15.19 2.12 -8.51
N PHE A 139 -14.61 1.97 -7.32
CA PHE A 139 -13.72 2.98 -6.75
C PHE A 139 -12.54 3.29 -7.69
N GLY A 140 -11.86 2.26 -8.20
CA GLY A 140 -10.76 2.42 -9.16
C GLY A 140 -11.19 3.09 -10.47
N ALA A 141 -12.37 2.77 -10.99
CA ALA A 141 -12.91 3.38 -12.21
C ALA A 141 -13.15 4.88 -12.02
N VAL A 142 -13.83 5.26 -10.94
CA VAL A 142 -14.10 6.67 -10.60
C VAL A 142 -12.79 7.41 -10.35
N TRP A 143 -11.81 6.75 -9.71
CA TRP A 143 -10.48 7.31 -9.51
C TRP A 143 -9.77 7.62 -10.83
N GLY A 144 -9.82 6.70 -11.79
CA GLY A 144 -9.16 6.87 -13.08
C GLY A 144 -9.64 8.08 -13.89
N TRP A 145 -10.83 8.61 -13.59
CA TRP A 145 -11.37 9.79 -14.27
C TRP A 145 -10.70 11.12 -13.88
N PHE A 146 -9.84 11.13 -12.85
CA PHE A 146 -9.13 12.34 -12.39
C PHE A 146 -7.74 12.55 -13.02
N TRP A 147 -7.21 11.59 -13.77
CA TRP A 147 -5.94 11.75 -14.51
C TRP A 147 -5.87 12.58 -15.80
N PRO A 148 -6.95 13.15 -16.36
CA PRO A 148 -6.86 13.99 -17.55
C PRO A 148 -6.00 15.24 -17.38
N THR A 149 -5.77 15.66 -16.13
CA THR A 149 -4.87 16.78 -15.83
C THR A 149 -3.40 16.40 -16.02
N GLU A 150 -3.09 15.10 -16.07
CA GLU A 150 -1.73 14.57 -16.22
C GLU A 150 -1.52 13.79 -17.53
N ARG A 151 -2.58 13.58 -18.31
CA ARG A 151 -2.50 13.04 -19.68
C ARG A 151 -3.50 13.70 -20.61
N SER A 152 -3.02 14.04 -21.81
CA SER A 152 -3.81 14.74 -22.83
C SER A 152 -4.69 13.83 -23.68
N ASP A 153 -4.52 12.51 -23.58
CA ASP A 153 -5.20 11.53 -24.44
C ASP A 153 -5.99 10.46 -23.65
N LEU A 154 -7.16 10.12 -24.18
CA LEU A 154 -7.97 8.99 -23.73
C LEU A 154 -7.37 7.70 -24.30
N PRO A 155 -6.82 6.79 -23.46
CA PRO A 155 -6.25 5.55 -23.97
C PRO A 155 -7.34 4.67 -24.58
N GLY A 156 -6.95 3.91 -25.59
CA GLY A 156 -7.85 2.94 -26.21
C GLY A 156 -8.33 1.90 -25.18
N PHE A 157 -9.61 1.52 -25.28
CA PHE A 157 -10.29 0.60 -24.34
C PHE A 157 -9.54 -0.71 -24.07
N GLY A 158 -8.82 -1.25 -25.06
CA GLY A 158 -8.06 -2.50 -24.92
C GLY A 158 -6.86 -2.39 -23.98
N LEU A 159 -6.22 -1.23 -23.86
CA LEU A 159 -4.97 -1.08 -23.09
C LEU A 159 -5.20 -1.27 -21.58
N PRO A 160 -6.15 -0.58 -20.92
CA PRO A 160 -6.44 -0.80 -19.50
C PRO A 160 -6.94 -2.22 -19.21
N LEU A 161 -7.67 -2.84 -20.16
CA LEU A 161 -8.19 -4.20 -20.05
C LEU A 161 -7.11 -5.28 -19.99
N VAL A 162 -5.95 -5.05 -20.61
CA VAL A 162 -4.80 -5.95 -20.50
C VAL A 162 -3.96 -5.56 -19.29
N TYR A 163 -3.67 -4.27 -19.14
CA TYR A 163 -2.77 -3.74 -18.12
C TYR A 163 -3.25 -4.03 -16.70
N LEU A 164 -4.47 -3.62 -16.33
CA LEU A 164 -4.92 -3.72 -14.94
C LEU A 164 -5.09 -5.16 -14.47
N PRO A 165 -5.81 -6.04 -15.19
CA PRO A 165 -5.93 -7.45 -14.81
C PRO A 165 -4.59 -8.17 -14.90
N GLY A 166 -3.77 -7.89 -15.91
CA GLY A 166 -2.44 -8.48 -16.09
C GLY A 166 -1.53 -8.19 -14.90
N MET A 167 -1.44 -6.92 -14.49
CA MET A 167 -0.64 -6.53 -13.32
C MET A 167 -1.26 -7.06 -12.02
N ALA A 168 -2.58 -7.18 -11.92
CA ALA A 168 -3.26 -7.72 -10.74
C ALA A 168 -3.02 -9.24 -10.52
N VAL A 169 -2.56 -9.98 -11.54
CA VAL A 169 -2.10 -11.36 -11.34
C VAL A 169 -0.99 -11.41 -10.29
N SER A 170 -0.11 -10.41 -10.24
CA SER A 170 0.94 -10.32 -9.21
C SER A 170 0.34 -10.22 -7.79
N VAL A 171 -0.77 -9.50 -7.62
CA VAL A 171 -1.50 -9.42 -6.34
C VAL A 171 -2.09 -10.77 -5.96
N VAL A 172 -2.70 -11.48 -6.92
CA VAL A 172 -3.22 -12.84 -6.69
C VAL A 172 -2.11 -13.77 -6.20
N LEU A 173 -0.96 -13.76 -6.90
CA LEU A 173 0.21 -14.57 -6.54
C LEU A 173 0.81 -14.17 -5.18
N ALA A 174 0.90 -12.87 -4.89
CA ALA A 174 1.37 -12.37 -3.61
C ALA A 174 0.45 -12.80 -2.46
N GLN A 175 -0.87 -12.70 -2.64
CA GLN A 175 -1.86 -13.12 -1.64
C GLN A 175 -1.80 -14.63 -1.39
N LEU A 176 -1.63 -15.44 -2.44
CA LEU A 176 -1.38 -16.88 -2.33
C LEU A 176 -0.08 -17.16 -1.57
N GLY A 177 1.01 -16.44 -1.90
CA GLY A 177 2.29 -16.55 -1.23
C GLY A 177 2.18 -16.27 0.27
N LEU A 178 1.51 -15.17 0.65
CA LEU A 178 1.25 -14.82 2.04
C LEU A 178 0.46 -15.90 2.79
N ASP A 179 -0.55 -16.51 2.16
CA ASP A 179 -1.31 -17.61 2.76
C ASP A 179 -0.46 -18.87 2.97
N ARG A 180 0.44 -19.19 2.03
CA ARG A 180 1.37 -20.32 2.17
C ARG A 180 2.49 -20.06 3.17
N LEU A 181 2.84 -18.80 3.42
CA LEU A 181 3.72 -18.45 4.52
C LEU A 181 3.05 -18.77 5.86
N GLY A 182 1.77 -18.44 6.07
CA GLY A 182 1.10 -18.66 7.36
C GLY A 182 1.63 -17.72 8.45
N ARG A 183 1.87 -18.20 9.68
CA ARG A 183 2.38 -17.34 10.76
C ARG A 183 3.81 -16.86 10.49
N LEU A 184 4.04 -15.55 10.47
CA LEU A 184 5.38 -14.99 10.43
C LEU A 184 5.96 -14.93 11.85
N GLU A 185 7.03 -15.69 12.09
CA GLU A 185 7.83 -15.57 13.30
C GLU A 185 8.61 -14.26 13.28
N VAL A 186 8.90 -13.71 14.46
CA VAL A 186 9.76 -12.52 14.57
C VAL A 186 11.21 -12.96 14.32
N PRO A 187 11.86 -12.48 13.24
CA PRO A 187 13.27 -12.79 13.00
C PRO A 187 14.15 -12.05 14.01
N ARG A 188 15.46 -12.33 13.98
CA ARG A 188 16.43 -11.62 14.83
C ARG A 188 16.31 -10.10 14.67
N PRO A 189 16.50 -9.29 15.74
CA PRO A 189 16.35 -7.84 15.68
C PRO A 189 17.16 -7.17 14.56
N TRP A 190 18.39 -7.62 14.30
CA TRP A 190 19.19 -7.06 13.21
C TRP A 190 18.56 -7.25 11.82
N VAL A 191 17.81 -8.34 11.59
CA VAL A 191 17.08 -8.57 10.32
C VAL A 191 15.96 -7.56 10.18
N LEU A 192 15.24 -7.28 11.27
CA LEU A 192 14.18 -6.26 11.29
C LEU A 192 14.73 -4.85 11.05
N LEU A 193 15.99 -4.60 11.41
CA LEU A 193 16.64 -3.30 11.27
C LEU A 193 17.31 -3.09 9.90
N LEU A 194 17.53 -4.14 9.09
CA LEU A 194 18.17 -3.99 7.78
C LEU A 194 17.41 -3.03 6.86
N ALA A 195 16.12 -3.28 6.61
CA ALA A 195 15.33 -2.43 5.72
C ALA A 195 15.16 -0.99 6.26
N PRO A 196 14.82 -0.77 7.55
CA PRO A 196 14.81 0.56 8.13
C PRO A 196 16.17 1.27 8.03
N GLY A 197 17.27 0.55 8.23
CA GLY A 197 18.63 1.08 8.10
C GLY A 197 18.95 1.54 6.67
N VAL A 198 18.58 0.75 5.67
CA VAL A 198 18.72 1.13 4.25
C VAL A 198 17.86 2.36 3.93
N LEU A 199 16.59 2.38 4.35
CA LEU A 199 15.71 3.53 4.12
C LEU A 199 16.24 4.81 4.82
N ALA A 200 16.76 4.68 6.04
CA ALA A 200 17.38 5.78 6.77
C ALA A 200 18.66 6.30 6.08
N ALA A 201 19.48 5.41 5.52
CA ALA A 201 20.66 5.79 4.75
C ALA A 201 20.28 6.55 3.47
N LEU A 202 19.24 6.11 2.75
CA LEU A 202 18.71 6.81 1.58
C LEU A 202 18.17 8.21 1.95
N TRP A 203 17.43 8.29 3.06
CA TRP A 203 16.94 9.56 3.59
C TRP A 203 18.08 10.50 3.99
N LEU A 204 19.12 10.02 4.67
CA LEU A 204 20.30 10.80 5.04
C LEU A 204 21.06 11.30 3.81
N GLY A 205 21.24 10.44 2.80
CA GLY A 205 21.86 10.83 1.53
C GLY A 205 21.07 11.97 0.86
N ARG A 206 19.74 11.88 0.89
CA ARG A 206 18.87 12.96 0.38
C ARG A 206 18.98 14.24 1.22
N LEU A 207 18.97 14.14 2.55
CA LEU A 207 19.13 15.30 3.42
C LEU A 207 20.47 15.99 3.20
N ALA A 208 21.55 15.22 2.98
CA ALA A 208 22.85 15.77 2.66
C ALA A 208 22.88 16.45 1.28
N ALA A 209 22.22 15.86 0.28
CA ALA A 209 22.13 16.42 -1.07
C ALA A 209 21.23 17.67 -1.15
N MET A 210 20.15 17.71 -0.36
CA MET A 210 19.16 18.79 -0.34
C MET A 210 18.76 19.12 1.10
N PRO A 211 19.59 19.88 1.85
CA PRO A 211 19.31 20.19 3.25
C PRO A 211 18.05 21.04 3.39
N SER A 212 16.98 20.44 3.91
CA SER A 212 15.73 21.13 4.18
C SER A 212 15.11 20.63 5.49
N PRO A 213 14.67 21.51 6.40
CA PRO A 213 14.01 21.09 7.63
C PRO A 213 12.71 20.34 7.36
N LEU A 214 12.07 20.54 6.20
CA LEU A 214 10.86 19.80 5.82
C LEU A 214 11.12 18.29 5.70
N LEU A 215 12.33 17.87 5.34
CA LEU A 215 12.70 16.45 5.25
C LEU A 215 12.64 15.73 6.61
N LEU A 216 12.63 16.46 7.72
CA LEU A 216 12.45 15.89 9.07
C LEU A 216 11.01 15.42 9.31
N ALA A 217 10.03 15.87 8.52
CA ALA A 217 8.65 15.43 8.64
C ALA A 217 8.51 13.91 8.43
N CYS A 218 9.24 13.34 7.46
CA CYS A 218 9.20 11.91 7.15
C CYS A 218 9.59 11.03 8.36
N PRO A 219 10.82 11.12 8.92
CA PRO A 219 11.20 10.31 10.07
C PRO A 219 10.35 10.59 11.31
N ALA A 220 9.88 11.84 11.50
CA ALA A 220 8.97 12.17 12.61
C ALA A 220 7.63 11.42 12.50
N LEU A 221 7.00 11.44 11.32
CA LEU A 221 5.71 10.79 11.09
C LEU A 221 5.82 9.26 11.10
N ILE A 222 6.90 8.69 10.56
CA ILE A 222 7.22 7.26 10.72
C ILE A 222 7.40 6.95 12.21
N GLY A 223 8.18 7.74 12.95
CA GLY A 223 8.42 7.55 14.38
C GLY A 223 7.14 7.55 15.21
N VAL A 224 6.25 8.53 15.00
CA VAL A 224 4.93 8.59 15.67
C VAL A 224 4.08 7.37 15.32
N THR A 225 4.06 6.97 14.04
CA THR A 225 3.27 5.80 13.57
C THR A 225 3.77 4.49 14.19
N VAL A 226 5.09 4.28 14.21
CA VAL A 226 5.75 3.11 14.80
C VAL A 226 5.56 3.08 16.32
N TRP A 227 5.68 4.23 16.99
CA TRP A 227 5.40 4.39 18.41
C TRP A 227 3.94 4.01 18.74
N ALA A 228 2.97 4.52 17.98
CA ALA A 228 1.57 4.22 18.18
C ALA A 228 1.29 2.72 17.97
N ALA A 229 1.85 2.12 16.93
CA ALA A 229 1.77 0.69 16.69
C ALA A 229 2.33 -0.11 17.88
N ARG A 230 3.50 0.27 18.40
CA ARG A 230 4.16 -0.41 19.53
C ARG A 230 3.36 -0.36 20.83
N ARG A 231 2.68 0.76 21.10
CA ARG A 231 1.78 0.94 22.26
C ARG A 231 0.47 0.18 22.13
N LEU A 232 -0.05 0.05 20.91
CA LEU A 232 -1.30 -0.65 20.64
C LEU A 232 -1.13 -2.17 20.51
N GLY A 233 0.06 -2.63 20.14
CA GLY A 233 0.38 -4.04 20.03
C GLY A 233 0.88 -4.66 21.35
N PRO A 234 0.76 -6.00 21.51
CA PRO A 234 1.22 -6.73 22.68
C PRO A 234 2.74 -6.90 22.75
N GLY A 235 3.50 -6.44 21.75
CA GLY A 235 4.93 -6.70 21.59
C GLY A 235 5.21 -7.84 20.60
N PRO A 236 6.48 -8.20 20.39
CA PRO A 236 6.92 -9.07 19.29
C PRO A 236 6.48 -10.53 19.49
N VAL A 237 5.23 -10.84 19.10
CA VAL A 237 4.64 -12.18 19.16
C VAL A 237 4.57 -12.88 17.81
N GLY A 238 4.98 -12.21 16.73
CA GLY A 238 4.81 -12.64 15.35
C GLY A 238 3.49 -12.17 14.75
N LEU A 239 3.29 -12.45 13.46
CA LEU A 239 2.12 -12.00 12.71
C LEU A 239 1.34 -13.18 12.14
N GLU A 240 0.09 -13.33 12.55
CA GLU A 240 -0.86 -14.26 11.93
C GLU A 240 -1.39 -13.65 10.63
N LEU A 241 -1.00 -14.23 9.49
CA LEU A 241 -1.54 -13.82 8.20
C LEU A 241 -2.97 -14.31 7.96
N GLY A 242 -3.49 -15.18 8.84
CA GLY A 242 -4.79 -15.83 8.81
C GLY A 242 -4.78 -17.20 8.11
N PRO A 243 -5.88 -17.97 8.19
CA PRO A 243 -5.96 -19.28 7.56
C PRO A 243 -5.89 -19.14 6.03
N ALA A 244 -5.28 -20.15 5.40
CA ALA A 244 -5.26 -20.26 3.95
C ALA A 244 -6.67 -20.43 3.40
N VAL A 245 -6.97 -19.75 2.29
CA VAL A 245 -8.23 -19.92 1.56
C VAL A 245 -7.99 -20.71 0.25
N PRO A 246 -9.04 -21.32 -0.35
CA PRO A 246 -8.91 -21.97 -1.64
C PRO A 246 -8.35 -21.03 -2.72
N VAL A 247 -7.52 -21.56 -3.62
CA VAL A 247 -6.80 -20.76 -4.64
C VAL A 247 -7.74 -19.89 -5.47
N TRP A 248 -8.89 -20.42 -5.88
CA TRP A 248 -9.88 -19.70 -6.67
C TRP A 248 -10.43 -18.46 -5.95
N ARG A 249 -10.43 -18.44 -4.60
CA ARG A 249 -10.85 -17.25 -3.82
C ARG A 249 -9.90 -16.08 -4.02
N HIS A 250 -8.59 -16.33 -4.23
CA HIS A 250 -7.66 -15.28 -4.58
C HIS A 250 -7.86 -14.80 -6.01
N GLY A 251 -8.16 -15.72 -6.93
CA GLY A 251 -8.48 -15.40 -8.33
C GLY A 251 -9.65 -14.41 -8.48
N LEU A 252 -10.62 -14.43 -7.56
CA LEU A 252 -11.70 -13.45 -7.54
C LEU A 252 -11.21 -12.00 -7.43
N PHE A 253 -10.01 -11.74 -6.90
CA PHE A 253 -9.43 -10.39 -6.85
C PHE A 253 -9.42 -9.71 -8.23
N LEU A 254 -9.28 -10.48 -9.32
CA LEU A 254 -9.29 -9.98 -10.69
C LEU A 254 -10.61 -9.30 -11.09
N LEU A 255 -11.70 -9.47 -10.33
CA LEU A 255 -12.93 -8.71 -10.54
C LEU A 255 -12.72 -7.20 -10.36
N ALA A 256 -11.91 -6.78 -9.39
CA ALA A 256 -11.64 -5.36 -9.13
C ALA A 256 -10.96 -4.67 -10.32
N PRO A 257 -9.76 -5.08 -10.79
CA PRO A 257 -9.11 -4.48 -11.97
C PRO A 257 -9.93 -4.61 -13.23
N LEU A 258 -10.68 -5.71 -13.40
CA LEU A 258 -11.54 -5.89 -14.58
C LEU A 258 -12.67 -4.86 -14.60
N VAL A 259 -13.36 -4.67 -13.48
CA VAL A 259 -14.38 -3.62 -13.36
C VAL A 259 -13.78 -2.23 -13.54
N THR A 260 -12.61 -1.95 -12.94
CA THR A 260 -11.90 -0.68 -13.16
C THR A 260 -11.67 -0.45 -14.65
N ALA A 261 -11.06 -1.42 -15.34
CA ALA A 261 -10.72 -1.32 -16.77
C ALA A 261 -11.97 -1.18 -17.67
N LEU A 262 -13.03 -1.93 -17.38
CA LEU A 262 -14.28 -1.89 -18.14
C LEU A 262 -15.01 -0.54 -18.02
N LEU A 263 -14.83 0.18 -16.92
CA LEU A 263 -15.59 1.40 -16.63
C LEU A 263 -14.78 2.68 -16.74
N VAL A 264 -13.45 2.63 -16.60
CA VAL A 264 -12.61 3.83 -16.61
C VAL A 264 -12.70 4.57 -17.95
N VAL A 265 -12.48 3.88 -19.09
CA VAL A 265 -12.50 4.51 -20.42
C VAL A 265 -13.91 4.95 -20.83
N PRO A 266 -14.98 4.11 -20.73
CA PRO A 266 -16.33 4.55 -21.09
C PRO A 266 -16.83 5.68 -20.18
N GLY A 267 -16.53 5.62 -18.89
CA GLY A 267 -16.88 6.69 -17.96
C GLY A 267 -16.17 7.99 -18.31
N TRP A 268 -14.90 7.91 -18.69
CA TRP A 268 -14.15 9.08 -19.11
C TRP A 268 -14.71 9.69 -20.42
N GLY A 269 -15.13 8.84 -21.37
CA GLY A 269 -15.82 9.28 -22.60
C GLY A 269 -17.21 9.88 -22.36
N MET A 270 -17.93 9.44 -21.34
CA MET A 270 -19.28 9.91 -21.02
C MET A 270 -19.28 11.20 -20.21
N PHE A 271 -18.48 11.27 -19.15
CA PHE A 271 -18.47 12.39 -18.20
C PHE A 271 -17.42 13.44 -18.55
N GLY A 272 -16.54 13.14 -19.51
CA GLY A 272 -15.39 13.95 -19.78
C GLY A 272 -14.37 13.89 -18.64
N PRO A 273 -13.27 14.65 -18.79
CA PRO A 273 -12.24 14.73 -17.77
C PRO A 273 -12.74 15.41 -16.49
N VAL A 274 -12.57 14.77 -15.33
CA VAL A 274 -12.86 15.43 -14.05
C VAL A 274 -11.66 16.31 -13.70
N PRO A 275 -11.82 17.64 -13.58
CA PRO A 275 -10.70 18.59 -13.56
C PRO A 275 -9.88 18.54 -12.27
N SER A 276 -10.36 17.87 -11.22
CA SER A 276 -9.64 17.75 -9.96
C SER A 276 -10.16 16.58 -9.12
N ASN A 277 -9.25 15.88 -8.46
CA ASN A 277 -9.56 14.89 -7.43
C ASN A 277 -9.81 15.51 -6.05
N ILE A 278 -9.95 16.84 -5.91
CA ILE A 278 -9.99 17.52 -4.61
C ILE A 278 -11.05 16.96 -3.65
N LEU A 279 -12.25 16.60 -4.13
CA LEU A 279 -13.30 16.03 -3.27
C LEU A 279 -12.90 14.66 -2.72
N VAL A 280 -12.29 13.82 -3.56
CA VAL A 280 -11.74 12.54 -3.13
C VAL A 280 -10.56 12.76 -2.20
N ALA A 281 -9.73 13.76 -2.47
CA ALA A 281 -8.56 14.08 -1.67
C ALA A 281 -8.91 14.57 -0.27
N VAL A 282 -9.89 15.47 -0.16
CA VAL A 282 -10.43 15.93 1.11
C VAL A 282 -11.18 14.81 1.83
N GLY A 283 -12.00 14.03 1.12
CA GLY A 283 -12.79 12.94 1.72
C GLY A 283 -11.92 11.80 2.26
N ALA A 284 -11.09 11.21 1.40
CA ALA A 284 -10.20 10.11 1.79
C ALA A 284 -9.08 10.59 2.71
N GLY A 285 -8.52 11.77 2.48
CA GLY A 285 -7.53 12.40 3.35
C GLY A 285 -8.09 12.68 4.75
N GLY A 286 -9.28 13.26 4.85
CA GLY A 286 -9.97 13.47 6.12
C GLY A 286 -10.25 12.16 6.85
N ALA A 287 -10.78 11.15 6.16
CA ALA A 287 -11.04 9.83 6.74
C ALA A 287 -9.76 9.16 7.27
N ALA A 288 -8.68 9.18 6.47
CA ALA A 288 -7.40 8.60 6.85
C ALA A 288 -6.73 9.35 8.01
N LEU A 289 -6.77 10.68 8.00
CA LEU A 289 -6.24 11.51 9.09
C LEU A 289 -6.99 11.25 10.40
N VAL A 290 -8.33 11.21 10.38
CA VAL A 290 -9.14 10.89 11.56
C VAL A 290 -8.80 9.50 12.09
N LEU A 291 -8.64 8.52 11.20
CA LEU A 291 -8.28 7.15 11.61
C LEU A 291 -6.89 7.10 12.24
N TRP A 292 -5.91 7.77 11.63
CA TRP A 292 -4.53 7.85 12.14
C TRP A 292 -4.49 8.54 13.50
N LEU A 293 -5.09 9.73 13.63
CA LEU A 293 -5.17 10.47 14.90
C LEU A 293 -5.88 9.66 15.99
N ARG A 294 -6.96 8.95 15.66
CA ARG A 294 -7.66 8.08 16.62
C ARG A 294 -6.76 6.96 17.15
N LEU A 295 -5.91 6.38 16.30
CA LEU A 295 -4.95 5.35 16.71
C LEU A 295 -3.81 5.94 17.56
N VAL A 296 -3.27 7.09 17.18
CA VAL A 296 -2.24 7.82 17.96
C VAL A 296 -2.76 8.23 19.34
N ILE A 297 -3.96 8.81 19.41
CA ILE A 297 -4.61 9.17 20.68
C ILE A 297 -4.92 7.92 21.50
N GLY A 298 -5.37 6.83 20.86
CA GLY A 298 -5.58 5.54 21.52
C GLY A 298 -4.29 4.99 22.13
N ALA A 299 -3.15 5.17 21.48
CA ALA A 299 -1.84 4.80 21.99
C ALA A 299 -1.42 5.66 23.20
N LEU A 300 -1.71 6.96 23.19
CA LEU A 300 -1.43 7.86 24.32
C LEU A 300 -2.22 7.47 25.59
N ARG A 301 -3.45 6.98 25.42
CA ARG A 301 -4.33 6.62 26.53
C ARG A 301 -4.03 5.26 27.15
N ARG A 302 -3.26 4.40 26.47
CA ARG A 302 -2.79 3.13 27.05
C ARG A 302 -1.61 3.40 27.99
N ARG A 303 -1.87 3.27 29.29
CA ARG A 303 -0.86 3.24 30.35
C ARG A 303 -0.09 1.94 30.30
#